data_AF-A0A3M8FYQ8-F1
#
_entry.id   AF-A0A3M8FYQ8-F1
#
_cell.length_a   1.000
_cell.length_b   1.000
_cell.length_c   1.000
_cell.angle_alpha   90.00
_cell.angle_beta   90.00
_cell.angle_gamma   90.00
#
_symmetry.space_group_name_H-M   'P 1'
#
loop_
_entity.id
_entity.type
_entity.pdbx_description
1 polymer ?
#
loop_
_entity_poly.entity_id
_entity_poly.type
_entity_poly.pdbx_seq_one_letter_code
_entity_poly.pdbx_strand_id
1 'polypeptide(L)'
;MPQSATASTGNSKPRLSDELSNDRLLEWLRSMQLIREFETRTMQAYQQAKIGGFCHIYSGQEACAVGTIGSVNHDDPVVLAYRDHGHALARGMDPKACMAEMFGKLEGCAKGKGGSMHMFDKPNWLFGGHGIVGAQTPLGAGLAFAARYEWEVMNKGGKKVALCYLGDGAIDQGAFFEALNLAALYSIPVIYIIENNGYSMGTAIHRHSANSENLLARGEAFGIKSVKIDGLDILNVYDQFKPLVDECRDLQRPAFVDFKTYRYQGHSMSDPQKYRTKEEVDQFKEKDSIANLLGHLMNERDAINEDSWKAMRKEIQEEVREAVQFAENATDPDIEELYTDVYANPQPNLSPTAEYKHGAKNPLL
;
A
#
# COMPACT_ATOMS: atom_id res chain seq x y z
N MET A 1 46.14 -34.88 5.35
CA MET A 1 45.31 -34.32 4.27
C MET A 1 43.86 -34.41 4.71
N PRO A 2 43.15 -33.30 4.94
CA PRO A 2 41.71 -33.36 5.19
C PRO A 2 40.97 -33.46 3.85
N GLN A 3 40.01 -34.40 3.80
CA GLN A 3 39.14 -34.65 2.67
C GLN A 3 38.24 -33.43 2.41
N SER A 4 38.15 -33.01 1.14
CA SER A 4 37.25 -31.96 0.70
C SER A 4 35.81 -32.42 0.82
N ALA A 5 35.02 -31.74 1.65
CA ALA A 5 33.58 -31.84 1.65
C ALA A 5 33.07 -31.25 0.33
N THR A 6 32.57 -32.11 -0.56
CA THR A 6 31.80 -31.71 -1.72
C THR A 6 30.47 -31.13 -1.24
N ALA A 7 30.24 -29.86 -1.53
CA ALA A 7 28.98 -29.20 -1.26
C ALA A 7 27.86 -29.91 -2.02
N SER A 8 26.86 -30.42 -1.29
CA SER A 8 25.64 -30.92 -1.89
C SER A 8 24.86 -29.74 -2.45
N THR A 9 24.75 -29.65 -3.77
CA THR A 9 23.76 -28.81 -4.44
C THR A 9 22.38 -29.40 -4.13
N GLY A 10 21.80 -28.96 -3.01
CA GLY A 10 20.46 -29.35 -2.59
C GLY A 10 19.44 -28.89 -3.61
N ASN A 11 18.65 -29.84 -4.10
CA ASN A 11 17.51 -29.62 -4.98
C ASN A 11 16.44 -28.85 -4.19
N SER A 12 16.50 -27.52 -4.16
CA SER A 12 15.45 -26.70 -3.57
C SER A 12 14.18 -26.86 -4.42
N LYS A 13 13.03 -27.02 -3.78
CA LYS A 13 11.74 -26.99 -4.49
C LYS A 13 11.66 -25.67 -5.29
N PRO A 14 11.14 -25.69 -6.53
CA PRO A 14 10.94 -24.47 -7.30
C PRO A 14 10.05 -23.49 -6.51
N ARG A 15 10.40 -22.20 -6.57
CA ARG A 15 9.63 -21.12 -5.96
C ARG A 15 8.37 -20.89 -6.78
N LEU A 16 7.29 -20.41 -6.16
CA LEU A 16 6.06 -20.06 -6.88
C LEU A 16 6.33 -18.93 -7.88
N SER A 17 7.23 -18.01 -7.53
CA SER A 17 7.70 -16.92 -8.39
C SER A 17 8.41 -17.41 -9.66
N ASP A 18 8.98 -18.61 -9.65
CA ASP A 18 9.67 -19.17 -10.83
C ASP A 18 8.68 -19.46 -11.96
N GLU A 19 7.41 -19.69 -11.62
CA GLU A 19 6.32 -19.98 -12.56
C GLU A 19 5.69 -18.70 -13.16
N LEU A 20 6.03 -17.52 -12.64
CA LEU A 20 5.54 -16.25 -13.19
C LEU A 20 6.09 -16.00 -14.59
N SER A 21 5.26 -15.49 -15.50
CA SER A 21 5.69 -15.09 -16.83
C SER A 21 6.64 -13.89 -16.78
N ASN A 22 7.49 -13.77 -17.80
CA ASN A 22 8.35 -12.58 -17.95
C ASN A 22 7.50 -11.30 -18.05
N ASP A 23 6.37 -11.34 -18.75
CA ASP A 23 5.44 -10.20 -18.89
C ASP A 23 4.96 -9.72 -17.51
N ARG A 24 4.59 -10.64 -16.62
CA ARG A 24 4.13 -10.29 -15.27
C ARG A 24 5.24 -9.64 -14.44
N LEU A 25 6.46 -10.13 -14.55
CA LEU A 25 7.60 -9.54 -13.84
C LEU A 25 7.97 -8.16 -14.41
N LEU A 26 7.86 -7.97 -15.72
CA LEU A 26 8.05 -6.67 -16.37
C LEU A 26 6.98 -5.66 -15.96
N GLU A 27 5.72 -6.08 -15.84
CA GLU A 27 4.64 -5.27 -15.28
C GLU A 27 4.98 -4.82 -13.86
N TRP A 28 5.42 -5.73 -12.99
CA TRP A 28 5.80 -5.38 -11.62
C TRP A 28 7.00 -4.45 -11.54
N LEU A 29 8.02 -4.66 -12.39
CA LEU A 29 9.15 -3.75 -12.50
C LEU A 29 8.67 -2.34 -12.90
N ARG A 30 7.81 -2.25 -13.91
CA ARG A 30 7.21 -0.99 -14.37
C ARG A 30 6.40 -0.33 -13.24
N SER A 31 5.56 -1.07 -12.53
CA SER A 31 4.73 -0.55 -11.43
C SER A 31 5.59 -0.01 -10.28
N MET A 32 6.61 -0.74 -9.83
CA MET A 32 7.50 -0.25 -8.78
C MET A 32 8.27 1.00 -9.23
N GLN A 33 8.74 1.03 -10.48
CA GLN A 33 9.44 2.20 -11.02
C GLN A 33 8.50 3.41 -11.23
N LEU A 34 7.24 3.18 -11.59
CA LEU A 34 6.21 4.22 -11.66
C LEU A 34 6.00 4.85 -10.29
N ILE A 35 5.82 4.04 -9.24
CA ILE A 35 5.70 4.53 -7.87
C ILE A 35 6.93 5.37 -7.50
N ARG A 36 8.16 4.86 -7.72
CA ARG A 36 9.39 5.59 -7.39
C ARG A 36 9.50 6.94 -8.10
N GLU A 37 9.17 6.99 -9.39
CA GLU A 37 9.21 8.24 -10.18
C GLU A 37 8.11 9.21 -9.75
N PHE A 38 6.89 8.71 -9.52
CA PHE A 38 5.76 9.49 -9.02
C PHE A 38 6.09 10.14 -7.68
N GLU A 39 6.62 9.37 -6.75
CA GLU A 39 7.08 9.85 -5.44
C GLU A 39 8.19 10.89 -5.57
N THR A 40 9.14 10.70 -6.50
CA THR A 40 10.20 11.67 -6.78
C THR A 40 9.63 13.02 -7.23
N ARG A 41 8.63 13.02 -8.12
CA ARG A 41 7.95 14.25 -8.57
C ARG A 41 7.07 14.85 -7.49
N THR A 42 6.43 14.02 -6.67
CA THR A 42 5.65 14.43 -5.49
C THR A 42 6.52 15.19 -4.48
N MET A 43 7.73 14.70 -4.19
CA MET A 43 8.70 15.41 -3.34
C MET A 43 9.04 16.79 -3.89
N GLN A 44 9.29 16.90 -5.20
CA GLN A 44 9.60 18.17 -5.86
C GLN A 44 8.41 19.13 -5.83
N ALA A 45 7.20 18.65 -6.10
CA ALA A 45 5.98 19.43 -6.06
C ALA A 45 5.68 19.97 -4.64
N TYR A 46 5.92 19.15 -3.60
CA TYR A 46 5.81 19.58 -2.21
C TYR A 46 6.80 20.71 -1.88
N GLN A 47 8.05 20.60 -2.31
CA GLN A 47 9.06 21.66 -2.12
C GLN A 47 8.69 22.96 -2.86
N GLN A 48 7.94 22.85 -3.96
CA GLN A 48 7.38 23.98 -4.71
C GLN A 48 6.06 24.51 -4.11
N ALA A 49 5.64 24.01 -2.95
CA ALA A 49 4.39 24.35 -2.28
C ALA A 49 3.12 24.09 -3.12
N LYS A 50 3.17 23.15 -4.06
CA LYS A 50 2.00 22.71 -4.85
C LYS A 50 1.13 21.69 -4.12
N ILE A 51 1.70 21.00 -3.14
CA ILE A 51 1.01 20.03 -2.28
C ILE A 51 0.88 20.65 -0.89
N GLY A 52 -0.36 20.78 -0.41
CA GLY A 52 -0.66 21.27 0.94
C GLY A 52 -0.69 20.16 1.98
N GLY A 53 -0.59 20.53 3.26
CA GLY A 53 -0.70 19.60 4.38
C GLY A 53 0.50 18.66 4.55
N PHE A 54 0.25 17.45 5.04
CA PHE A 54 1.30 16.43 5.19
C PHE A 54 1.42 15.59 3.93
N CYS A 55 2.66 15.36 3.47
CA CYS A 55 2.95 14.50 2.32
C CYS A 55 3.84 13.32 2.73
N HIS A 56 3.36 12.10 2.50
CA HIS A 56 3.97 10.85 3.00
C HIS A 56 4.48 9.97 1.86
N ILE A 57 5.79 10.05 1.62
CA ILE A 57 6.44 9.39 0.49
C ILE A 57 6.59 7.87 0.66
N TYR A 58 6.17 7.08 -0.32
CA TYR A 58 6.24 5.60 -0.24
C TYR A 58 7.57 4.98 -0.68
N SER A 59 8.56 5.79 -1.08
CA SER A 59 9.84 5.28 -1.61
C SER A 59 10.58 4.33 -0.65
N GLY A 60 10.98 3.17 -1.18
CA GLY A 60 11.64 2.09 -0.46
C GLY A 60 10.71 0.94 -0.06
N GLN A 61 9.40 1.10 -0.22
CA GLN A 61 8.40 0.10 0.13
C GLN A 61 7.65 -0.45 -1.10
N GLU A 62 8.10 -0.17 -2.33
CA GLU A 62 7.35 -0.45 -3.56
C GLU A 62 7.01 -1.93 -3.74
N ALA A 63 7.93 -2.84 -3.38
CA ALA A 63 7.71 -4.27 -3.43
C ALA A 63 6.61 -4.75 -2.46
N CYS A 64 6.39 -4.03 -1.35
CA CYS A 64 5.26 -4.29 -0.47
C CYS A 64 3.95 -4.07 -1.21
N ALA A 65 3.72 -2.85 -1.71
CA ALA A 65 2.52 -2.52 -2.46
C ALA A 65 2.33 -3.44 -3.68
N VAL A 66 3.31 -3.51 -4.59
CA VAL A 66 3.17 -4.22 -5.87
C VAL A 66 3.07 -5.73 -5.67
N GLY A 67 3.90 -6.33 -4.79
CA GLY A 67 3.90 -7.77 -4.56
C GLY A 67 2.62 -8.26 -3.86
N THR A 68 2.13 -7.53 -2.86
CA THR A 68 0.90 -7.92 -2.15
C THR A 68 -0.36 -7.68 -2.99
N ILE A 69 -0.47 -6.54 -3.67
CA ILE A 69 -1.59 -6.25 -4.60
C ILE A 69 -1.56 -7.22 -5.79
N GLY A 70 -0.37 -7.56 -6.29
CA GLY A 70 -0.19 -8.53 -7.37
C GLY A 70 -0.56 -9.97 -7.01
N SER A 71 -0.86 -10.25 -5.73
CA SER A 71 -1.22 -11.57 -5.19
C SER A 71 -2.73 -11.76 -4.94
N VAL A 72 -3.53 -10.70 -5.07
CA VAL A 72 -4.99 -10.73 -4.81
C VAL A 72 -5.80 -10.52 -6.09
N ASN A 73 -7.09 -10.81 -6.04
CA ASN A 73 -8.00 -10.48 -7.14
C ASN A 73 -8.26 -8.96 -7.17
N HIS A 74 -8.64 -8.44 -8.34
CA HIS A 74 -8.94 -7.01 -8.51
C HIS A 74 -10.17 -6.54 -7.72
N ASP A 75 -11.04 -7.47 -7.33
CA ASP A 75 -12.24 -7.18 -6.55
C ASP A 75 -12.11 -7.50 -5.06
N ASP A 76 -10.91 -7.86 -4.59
CA ASP A 76 -10.57 -8.01 -3.17
C ASP A 76 -10.39 -6.62 -2.51
N PRO A 77 -11.11 -6.26 -1.42
CA PRO A 77 -11.02 -4.93 -0.83
C PRO A 77 -9.62 -4.58 -0.30
N VAL A 78 -9.16 -3.35 -0.54
CA VAL A 78 -7.90 -2.82 0.01
C VAL A 78 -8.17 -1.57 0.84
N VAL A 79 -7.68 -1.52 2.08
CA VAL A 79 -7.78 -0.35 2.97
C VAL A 79 -6.43 -0.04 3.61
N LEU A 80 -6.11 1.25 3.73
CA LEU A 80 -4.74 1.71 3.97
C LEU A 80 -4.62 2.70 5.12
N ALA A 81 -3.40 2.88 5.61
CA ALA A 81 -2.98 4.06 6.36
C ALA A 81 -2.80 5.27 5.41
N TYR A 82 -2.26 6.37 5.93
CA TYR A 82 -1.99 7.62 5.21
C TYR A 82 -0.80 7.60 4.24
N ARG A 83 -0.09 6.48 4.07
CA ARG A 83 1.05 6.35 3.14
C ARG A 83 0.64 5.48 1.95
N ASP A 84 -0.29 6.00 1.17
CA ASP A 84 -1.17 5.22 0.31
C ASP A 84 -0.94 5.41 -1.20
N HIS A 85 -0.15 6.39 -1.65
CA HIS A 85 0.02 6.67 -3.09
C HIS A 85 0.55 5.45 -3.85
N GLY A 86 1.61 4.82 -3.31
CA GLY A 86 2.21 3.64 -3.91
C GLY A 86 1.22 2.47 -4.06
N HIS A 87 0.36 2.28 -3.05
CA HIS A 87 -0.70 1.27 -3.10
C HIS A 87 -1.80 1.65 -4.10
N ALA A 88 -2.22 2.92 -4.13
CA ALA A 88 -3.22 3.40 -5.07
C ALA A 88 -2.78 3.19 -6.53
N LEU A 89 -1.53 3.56 -6.84
CA LEU A 89 -0.92 3.34 -8.16
C LEU A 89 -0.76 1.85 -8.47
N ALA A 90 -0.26 1.04 -7.52
CA ALA A 90 -0.16 -0.41 -7.70
C ALA A 90 -1.53 -1.07 -7.91
N ARG A 91 -2.59 -0.50 -7.35
CA ARG A 91 -3.97 -0.96 -7.50
C ARG A 91 -4.65 -0.50 -8.79
N GLY A 92 -4.02 0.42 -9.53
CA GLY A 92 -4.48 0.88 -10.84
C GLY A 92 -5.14 2.26 -10.85
N MET A 93 -5.01 3.05 -9.79
CA MET A 93 -5.44 4.46 -9.81
C MET A 93 -4.66 5.22 -10.88
N ASP A 94 -5.36 6.03 -11.69
CA ASP A 94 -4.73 6.90 -12.68
C ASP A 94 -3.76 7.89 -12.00
N PRO A 95 -2.47 7.94 -12.39
CA PRO A 95 -1.51 8.91 -11.87
C PRO A 95 -1.99 10.36 -11.96
N LYS A 96 -2.77 10.72 -12.98
CA LYS A 96 -3.37 12.06 -13.16
C LYS A 96 -4.32 12.39 -12.02
N ALA A 97 -5.24 11.49 -11.69
CA ALA A 97 -6.18 11.67 -10.58
C ALA A 97 -5.46 11.67 -9.22
N CYS A 98 -4.46 10.81 -9.04
CA CYS A 98 -3.65 10.77 -7.81
C CYS A 98 -2.89 12.09 -7.60
N MET A 99 -2.21 12.61 -8.63
CA MET A 99 -1.48 13.88 -8.56
C MET A 99 -2.41 15.08 -8.38
N ALA A 100 -3.55 15.10 -9.07
CA ALA A 100 -4.58 16.13 -8.91
C ALA A 100 -5.12 16.17 -7.48
N GLU A 101 -5.34 15.02 -6.85
CA GLU A 101 -5.77 14.94 -5.45
C GLU A 101 -4.74 15.58 -4.52
N MET A 102 -3.45 15.25 -4.68
CA MET A 102 -2.39 15.86 -3.87
C MET A 102 -2.26 17.37 -4.07
N PHE A 103 -2.60 17.88 -5.25
CA PHE A 103 -2.58 19.30 -5.57
C PHE A 103 -3.86 20.02 -5.09
N GLY A 104 -4.81 19.30 -4.47
CA GLY A 104 -6.07 19.87 -3.99
C GLY A 104 -7.03 20.24 -5.12
N LYS A 105 -6.98 19.52 -6.25
CA LYS A 105 -7.76 19.83 -7.46
C LYS A 105 -9.04 18.99 -7.56
N LEU A 106 -10.05 19.54 -8.23
CA LEU A 106 -11.38 18.92 -8.38
C LEU A 106 -11.32 17.56 -9.09
N GLU A 107 -10.36 17.39 -9.99
CA GLU A 107 -10.07 16.17 -10.75
C GLU A 107 -9.31 15.11 -9.92
N GLY A 108 -9.08 15.38 -8.64
CA GLY A 108 -8.57 14.40 -7.68
C GLY A 108 -9.58 13.30 -7.36
N CYS A 109 -9.08 12.15 -6.89
CA CYS A 109 -9.91 10.99 -6.52
C CYS A 109 -10.92 11.25 -5.40
N ALA A 110 -10.72 12.29 -4.60
CA ALA A 110 -11.62 12.81 -3.59
C ALA A 110 -11.84 14.32 -3.75
N LYS A 111 -11.73 14.81 -4.99
CA LYS A 111 -11.99 16.22 -5.38
C LYS A 111 -11.07 17.22 -4.69
N GLY A 112 -9.85 16.79 -4.34
CA GLY A 112 -8.87 17.61 -3.64
C GLY A 112 -9.12 17.78 -2.15
N LYS A 113 -10.15 17.14 -1.60
CA LYS A 113 -10.51 17.20 -0.16
C LYS A 113 -9.64 16.28 0.69
N GLY A 114 -9.16 15.19 0.10
CA GLY A 114 -8.37 14.17 0.77
C GLY A 114 -6.87 14.47 0.78
N GLY A 115 -6.36 15.10 -0.26
CA GLY A 115 -4.94 15.39 -0.39
C GLY A 115 -4.07 14.13 -0.30
N SER A 116 -2.87 14.27 0.24
CA SER A 116 -1.84 13.24 0.23
C SER A 116 -2.06 12.06 1.21
N MET A 117 -3.15 11.99 1.95
CA MET A 117 -3.35 10.93 2.97
C MET A 117 -4.61 10.08 2.79
N HIS A 118 -5.44 10.42 1.80
CA HIS A 118 -6.82 9.95 1.74
C HIS A 118 -7.20 9.47 0.33
N MET A 119 -6.30 8.72 -0.32
CA MET A 119 -6.54 8.17 -1.65
C MET A 119 -7.67 7.15 -1.62
N PHE A 120 -8.67 7.32 -2.48
CA PHE A 120 -9.86 6.46 -2.54
C PHE A 120 -10.23 6.18 -4.01
N ASP A 121 -10.43 4.91 -4.35
CA ASP A 121 -10.74 4.47 -5.72
C ASP A 121 -11.64 3.24 -5.68
N LYS A 122 -12.95 3.49 -5.66
CA LYS A 122 -13.96 2.42 -5.62
C LYS A 122 -13.91 1.48 -6.83
N PRO A 123 -13.77 1.92 -8.10
CA PRO A 123 -13.60 1.02 -9.24
C PRO A 123 -12.48 0.00 -9.05
N ASN A 124 -11.37 0.44 -8.44
CA ASN A 124 -10.21 -0.41 -8.15
C ASN A 124 -10.26 -1.07 -6.76
N TRP A 125 -11.41 -1.04 -6.07
CA TRP A 125 -11.62 -1.62 -4.73
C TRP A 125 -10.63 -1.11 -3.67
N LEU A 126 -10.23 0.15 -3.79
CA LEU A 126 -9.41 0.89 -2.83
C LEU A 126 -10.29 1.77 -1.95
N PHE A 127 -10.39 1.43 -0.67
CA PHE A 127 -11.35 2.01 0.27
C PHE A 127 -10.78 3.11 1.17
N GLY A 128 -9.64 3.70 0.81
CA GLY A 128 -9.13 4.89 1.50
C GLY A 128 -7.76 4.70 2.14
N GLY A 129 -7.00 5.79 2.18
CA GLY A 129 -6.01 6.06 3.23
C GLY A 129 -6.64 6.77 4.42
N HIS A 130 -6.30 6.32 5.62
CA HIS A 130 -6.80 6.89 6.87
C HIS A 130 -5.69 7.63 7.62
N GLY A 131 -5.91 8.93 7.85
CA GLY A 131 -5.01 9.80 8.62
C GLY A 131 -5.04 9.55 10.13
N ILE A 132 -6.14 8.98 10.64
CA ILE A 132 -6.21 8.55 12.04
C ILE A 132 -5.52 7.19 12.16
N VAL A 133 -4.42 7.16 12.91
CA VAL A 133 -3.60 5.95 13.12
C VAL A 133 -4.46 4.82 13.66
N GLY A 134 -4.51 3.69 12.95
CA GLY A 134 -5.22 2.48 13.33
C GLY A 134 -6.72 2.46 12.98
N ALA A 135 -7.30 3.56 12.48
CA ALA A 135 -8.72 3.63 12.12
C ALA A 135 -9.14 2.67 11.00
N GLN A 136 -8.21 2.34 10.10
CA GLN A 136 -8.42 1.36 9.04
C GLN A 136 -8.57 -0.08 9.55
N THR A 137 -8.11 -0.38 10.77
CA THR A 137 -8.10 -1.76 11.29
C THR A 137 -9.52 -2.35 11.43
N PRO A 138 -10.45 -1.71 12.16
CA PRO A 138 -11.84 -2.19 12.22
C PRO A 138 -12.55 -2.07 10.86
N LEU A 139 -12.21 -1.07 10.03
CA LEU A 139 -12.79 -0.91 8.69
C LEU A 139 -12.41 -2.08 7.77
N GLY A 140 -11.15 -2.53 7.80
CA GLY A 140 -10.69 -3.69 7.05
C GLY A 140 -11.41 -4.97 7.45
N ALA A 141 -11.64 -5.17 8.75
CA ALA A 141 -12.48 -6.28 9.24
C ALA A 141 -13.93 -6.16 8.72
N GLY A 142 -14.51 -4.95 8.75
CA GLY A 142 -15.86 -4.69 8.24
C GLY A 142 -16.00 -4.97 6.75
N LEU A 143 -15.03 -4.56 5.93
CA LEU A 143 -15.00 -4.81 4.49
C LEU A 143 -14.92 -6.31 4.19
N ALA A 144 -14.04 -7.04 4.87
CA ALA A 144 -13.95 -8.50 4.73
C ALA A 144 -15.22 -9.21 5.21
N PHE A 145 -15.81 -8.76 6.32
CA PHE A 145 -17.07 -9.29 6.82
C PHE A 145 -18.20 -9.09 5.82
N ALA A 146 -18.32 -7.88 5.23
CA ALA A 146 -19.31 -7.59 4.21
C ALA A 146 -19.14 -8.49 2.99
N ALA A 147 -17.91 -8.66 2.48
CA ALA A 147 -17.63 -9.51 1.35
C ALA A 147 -17.98 -10.99 1.63
N ARG A 148 -17.66 -11.49 2.83
CA ARG A 148 -18.06 -12.83 3.26
C ARG A 148 -19.57 -12.94 3.39
N TYR A 149 -20.25 -11.95 3.96
CA TYR A 149 -21.71 -11.95 4.12
C TYR A 149 -22.44 -11.95 2.77
N GLU A 150 -21.97 -11.16 1.80
CA GLU A 150 -22.49 -11.18 0.43
C GLU A 150 -22.39 -12.59 -0.18
N TRP A 151 -21.23 -13.25 -0.03
CA TRP A 151 -21.02 -14.59 -0.55
C TRP A 151 -21.81 -15.68 0.19
N GLU A 152 -21.69 -15.75 1.53
CA GLU A 152 -22.21 -16.83 2.36
C GLU A 152 -23.72 -16.72 2.63
N VAL A 153 -24.21 -15.50 2.93
CA VAL A 153 -25.59 -15.27 3.39
C VAL A 153 -26.48 -14.79 2.26
N MET A 154 -25.99 -13.87 1.42
CA MET A 154 -26.76 -13.33 0.31
C MET A 154 -26.62 -14.15 -0.98
N ASN A 155 -25.74 -15.15 -1.00
CA ASN A 155 -25.43 -15.99 -2.18
C ASN A 155 -25.07 -15.14 -3.41
N LYS A 156 -24.25 -14.12 -3.21
CA LYS A 156 -23.85 -13.14 -4.22
C LYS A 156 -22.32 -13.06 -4.31
N GLY A 157 -21.79 -13.17 -5.53
CA GLY A 157 -20.35 -13.08 -5.76
C GLY A 157 -19.58 -14.32 -5.29
N GLY A 158 -18.26 -14.18 -5.16
CA GLY A 158 -17.37 -15.24 -4.69
C GLY A 158 -16.70 -14.89 -3.37
N LYS A 159 -15.92 -15.84 -2.84
CA LYS A 159 -15.06 -15.62 -1.68
C LYS A 159 -14.03 -14.53 -1.99
N LYS A 160 -13.92 -13.56 -1.10
CA LYS A 160 -12.92 -12.47 -1.16
C LYS A 160 -12.05 -12.45 0.08
N VAL A 161 -10.97 -11.69 0.00
CA VAL A 161 -10.07 -11.36 1.11
C VAL A 161 -9.88 -9.86 1.14
N ALA A 162 -9.94 -9.23 2.31
CA ALA A 162 -9.54 -7.82 2.44
C ALA A 162 -8.08 -7.70 2.86
N LEU A 163 -7.35 -6.79 2.23
CA LEU A 163 -6.01 -6.37 2.67
C LEU A 163 -6.13 -5.10 3.52
N CYS A 164 -5.63 -5.17 4.75
CA CYS A 164 -5.65 -4.04 5.69
C CYS A 164 -4.21 -3.66 6.07
N TYR A 165 -3.74 -2.52 5.56
CA TYR A 165 -2.36 -2.07 5.76
C TYR A 165 -2.23 -1.13 6.95
N LEU A 166 -1.20 -1.37 7.74
CA LEU A 166 -0.90 -0.69 9.00
C LEU A 166 0.60 -0.44 9.10
N GLY A 167 1.01 0.65 9.77
CA GLY A 167 2.39 0.80 10.21
C GLY A 167 2.65 0.03 11.50
N ASP A 168 3.93 -0.23 11.81
CA ASP A 168 4.37 -0.80 13.08
C ASP A 168 3.86 -0.01 14.31
N GLY A 169 3.77 1.32 14.21
CA GLY A 169 3.19 2.16 15.25
C GLY A 169 1.69 2.01 15.48
N ALA A 170 0.94 1.53 14.48
CA ALA A 170 -0.52 1.44 14.57
C ALA A 170 -1.00 0.23 15.40
N ILE A 171 -0.14 -0.78 15.59
CA ILE A 171 -0.50 -2.02 16.30
C ILE A 171 -0.66 -1.83 17.82
N ASP A 172 -0.22 -0.69 18.35
CA ASP A 172 -0.37 -0.34 19.77
C ASP A 172 -1.69 0.41 20.05
N GLN A 173 -2.54 0.62 19.04
CA GLN A 173 -3.87 1.22 19.22
C GLN A 173 -4.89 0.21 19.78
N GLY A 174 -5.80 0.66 20.64
CA GLY A 174 -6.84 -0.21 21.22
C GLY A 174 -7.73 -0.89 20.15
N ALA A 175 -8.14 -0.12 19.15
CA ALA A 175 -8.97 -0.59 18.04
C ALA A 175 -8.33 -1.75 17.24
N PHE A 176 -7.00 -1.86 17.26
CA PHE A 176 -6.30 -2.97 16.62
C PHE A 176 -6.62 -4.30 17.32
N PHE A 177 -6.53 -4.35 18.65
CA PHE A 177 -6.82 -5.57 19.42
C PHE A 177 -8.30 -5.97 19.34
N GLU A 178 -9.20 -4.98 19.39
CA GLU A 178 -10.64 -5.21 19.23
C GLU A 178 -10.96 -5.83 17.86
N ALA A 179 -10.37 -5.29 16.79
CA ALA A 179 -10.56 -5.79 15.44
C ALA A 179 -9.98 -7.21 15.26
N LEU A 180 -8.78 -7.50 15.77
CA LEU A 180 -8.18 -8.84 15.72
C LEU A 180 -9.05 -9.87 16.45
N ASN A 181 -9.57 -9.51 17.64
CA ASN A 181 -10.47 -10.37 18.39
C ASN A 181 -11.73 -10.72 17.59
N LEU A 182 -12.39 -9.72 17.00
CA LEU A 182 -13.58 -9.94 16.18
C LEU A 182 -13.26 -10.74 14.91
N ALA A 183 -12.13 -10.46 14.26
CA ALA A 183 -11.71 -11.17 13.06
C ALA A 183 -11.45 -12.65 13.34
N ALA A 184 -10.79 -12.98 14.45
CA ALA A 184 -10.58 -14.35 14.88
C ALA A 184 -11.90 -15.03 15.26
N LEU A 185 -12.70 -14.39 16.12
CA LEU A 185 -13.96 -14.93 16.63
C LEU A 185 -14.94 -15.28 15.51
N TYR A 186 -15.07 -14.39 14.53
CA TYR A 186 -16.03 -14.56 13.43
C TYR A 186 -15.42 -15.17 12.18
N SER A 187 -14.14 -15.53 12.17
CA SER A 187 -13.43 -16.02 10.99
C SER A 187 -13.58 -15.03 9.80
N ILE A 188 -13.19 -13.77 10.02
CA ILE A 188 -13.28 -12.74 8.98
C ILE A 188 -12.04 -12.86 8.06
N PRO A 189 -12.19 -12.95 6.72
CA PRO A 189 -11.08 -13.11 5.79
C PRO A 189 -10.32 -11.79 5.53
N VAL A 190 -9.73 -11.24 6.59
CA VAL A 190 -8.90 -10.03 6.54
C VAL A 190 -7.44 -10.40 6.77
N ILE A 191 -6.54 -9.87 5.94
CA ILE A 191 -5.10 -9.96 6.16
C ILE A 191 -4.61 -8.62 6.69
N TYR A 192 -4.16 -8.62 7.95
CA TYR A 192 -3.53 -7.45 8.56
C TYR A 192 -2.05 -7.43 8.17
N ILE A 193 -1.66 -6.46 7.36
CA ILE A 193 -0.30 -6.29 6.84
C ILE A 193 0.35 -5.15 7.60
N ILE A 194 1.36 -5.48 8.41
CA ILE A 194 2.13 -4.50 9.16
C ILE A 194 3.36 -4.14 8.35
N GLU A 195 3.35 -2.98 7.71
CA GLU A 195 4.52 -2.40 7.06
C GLU A 195 5.53 -1.93 8.11
N ASN A 196 6.35 -2.88 8.53
CA ASN A 196 7.33 -2.69 9.57
C ASN A 196 8.61 -2.08 9.00
N ASN A 197 8.62 -0.74 8.96
CA ASN A 197 9.81 0.04 8.62
C ASN A 197 10.64 0.46 9.85
N GLY A 198 10.29 -0.06 11.04
CA GLY A 198 11.03 0.15 12.28
C GLY A 198 10.81 1.50 12.98
N TYR A 199 9.97 2.38 12.43
CA TYR A 199 9.78 3.73 12.95
C TYR A 199 8.33 4.23 12.86
N SER A 200 7.74 4.55 14.02
CA SER A 200 6.51 5.35 14.11
C SER A 200 6.84 6.84 14.24
N MET A 201 6.69 7.59 13.14
CA MET A 201 7.28 8.93 12.99
C MET A 201 8.78 8.88 13.31
N GLY A 202 9.27 9.55 14.36
CA GLY A 202 10.67 9.46 14.80
C GLY A 202 10.94 8.46 15.91
N THR A 203 9.94 7.70 16.36
CA THR A 203 10.07 6.77 17.47
C THR A 203 10.42 5.38 16.93
N ALA A 204 11.64 4.91 17.21
CA ALA A 204 12.07 3.56 16.85
C ALA A 204 11.18 2.51 17.54
N ILE A 205 10.92 1.39 16.86
CA ILE A 205 9.96 0.38 17.29
C ILE A 205 10.18 -0.15 18.72
N HIS A 206 11.44 -0.39 19.11
CA HIS A 206 11.81 -0.85 20.44
C HIS A 206 11.53 0.17 21.56
N ARG A 207 11.17 1.42 21.21
CA ARG A 207 10.83 2.49 22.15
C ARG A 207 9.33 2.67 22.36
N HIS A 208 8.49 2.12 21.49
CA HIS A 208 7.03 2.24 21.63
C HIS A 208 6.31 0.90 21.76
N SER A 209 6.85 -0.19 21.20
CA SER A 209 6.19 -1.50 21.25
C SER A 209 6.93 -2.46 22.17
N ALA A 210 6.19 -3.03 23.13
CA ALA A 210 6.68 -4.16 23.90
C ALA A 210 6.82 -5.38 22.97
N ASN A 211 7.91 -6.14 23.12
CA ASN A 211 8.24 -7.29 22.26
C ASN A 211 8.42 -6.92 20.77
N SER A 212 9.07 -5.79 20.49
CA SER A 212 9.31 -5.28 19.13
C SER A 212 10.00 -6.26 18.17
N GLU A 213 10.75 -7.23 18.70
CA GLU A 213 11.46 -8.26 17.92
C GLU A 213 10.53 -9.35 17.38
N ASN A 214 9.34 -9.52 17.96
CA ASN A 214 8.38 -10.54 17.56
C ASN A 214 6.95 -9.99 17.50
N LEU A 215 6.65 -9.28 16.40
CA LEU A 215 5.29 -8.77 16.15
C LEU A 215 4.28 -9.87 15.85
N LEU A 216 4.71 -11.07 15.43
CA LEU A 216 3.82 -12.20 15.15
C LEU A 216 2.99 -12.61 16.37
N ALA A 217 3.57 -12.43 17.57
CA ALA A 217 2.90 -12.66 18.84
C ALA A 217 1.57 -11.91 18.99
N ARG A 218 1.41 -10.76 18.30
CA ARG A 218 0.17 -9.97 18.33
C ARG A 218 -0.98 -10.71 17.65
N GLY A 219 -0.74 -11.32 16.49
CA GLY A 219 -1.73 -12.16 15.81
C GLY A 219 -1.91 -13.51 16.49
N GLU A 220 -0.80 -14.14 16.92
CA GLU A 220 -0.80 -15.47 17.54
C GLU A 220 -1.60 -15.50 18.85
N ALA A 221 -1.61 -14.39 19.60
CA ALA A 221 -2.40 -14.26 20.83
C ALA A 221 -3.92 -14.45 20.61
N PHE A 222 -4.42 -14.26 19.38
CA PHE A 222 -5.81 -14.47 19.00
C PHE A 222 -6.01 -15.76 18.16
N GLY A 223 -4.97 -16.60 18.05
CA GLY A 223 -5.00 -17.80 17.21
C GLY A 223 -5.01 -17.51 15.70
N ILE A 224 -4.60 -16.30 15.30
CA ILE A 224 -4.48 -15.90 13.89
C ILE A 224 -3.17 -16.44 13.32
N LYS A 225 -3.21 -16.96 12.10
CA LYS A 225 -1.99 -17.38 11.38
C LYS A 225 -1.14 -16.14 11.10
N SER A 226 0.06 -16.12 11.67
CA SER A 226 1.01 -15.02 11.56
C SER A 226 2.24 -15.44 10.77
N VAL A 227 2.66 -14.62 9.80
CA VAL A 227 3.90 -14.85 9.05
C VAL A 227 4.75 -13.59 8.99
N LYS A 228 6.06 -13.77 8.89
CA LYS A 228 7.01 -12.67 8.68
C LYS A 228 7.54 -12.75 7.26
N ILE A 229 7.48 -11.65 6.51
CA ILE A 229 7.91 -11.59 5.11
C ILE A 229 9.02 -10.55 4.99
N ASP A 230 10.11 -10.90 4.29
CA ASP A 230 11.08 -9.90 3.81
C ASP A 230 10.47 -9.17 2.62
N GLY A 231 10.20 -7.89 2.83
CA GLY A 231 9.49 -7.01 1.91
C GLY A 231 10.36 -6.31 0.87
N LEU A 232 11.68 -6.52 0.90
CA LEU A 232 12.61 -5.90 -0.05
C LEU A 232 12.89 -6.78 -1.29
N ASP A 233 12.38 -8.02 -1.31
CA ASP A 233 12.41 -8.92 -2.47
C ASP A 233 10.98 -9.27 -2.88
N ILE A 234 10.52 -8.70 -4.00
CA ILE A 234 9.16 -8.91 -4.51
C ILE A 234 8.87 -10.36 -4.89
N LEU A 235 9.87 -11.15 -5.29
CA LEU A 235 9.67 -12.56 -5.60
C LEU A 235 9.40 -13.33 -4.30
N ASN A 236 10.16 -13.03 -3.24
CA ASN A 236 9.92 -13.60 -1.91
C ASN A 236 8.57 -13.17 -1.31
N VAL A 237 8.17 -11.91 -1.55
CA VAL A 237 6.84 -11.43 -1.20
C VAL A 237 5.77 -12.29 -1.87
N TYR A 238 5.87 -12.54 -3.17
CA TYR A 238 4.88 -13.36 -3.88
C TYR A 238 4.85 -14.80 -3.35
N ASP A 239 6.01 -15.43 -3.19
CA ASP A 239 6.12 -16.81 -2.71
C ASP A 239 5.47 -17.05 -1.34
N GLN A 240 5.56 -16.06 -0.45
CA GLN A 240 5.04 -16.19 0.91
C GLN A 240 3.61 -15.67 1.03
N PHE A 241 3.28 -14.60 0.31
CA PHE A 241 2.01 -13.90 0.46
C PHE A 241 0.89 -14.54 -0.36
N LYS A 242 1.15 -15.01 -1.58
CA LYS A 242 0.12 -15.63 -2.43
C LYS A 242 -0.50 -16.88 -1.79
N PRO A 243 0.27 -17.83 -1.22
CA PRO A 243 -0.31 -18.98 -0.52
C PRO A 243 -1.14 -18.57 0.71
N LEU A 244 -0.70 -17.53 1.44
CA LEU A 244 -1.44 -17.00 2.60
C LEU A 244 -2.78 -16.41 2.18
N VAL A 245 -2.79 -15.66 1.07
CA VAL A 245 -3.98 -15.09 0.45
C VAL A 245 -4.96 -16.18 0.03
N ASP A 246 -4.47 -17.24 -0.61
CA ASP A 246 -5.30 -18.37 -1.05
C ASP A 246 -5.93 -19.10 0.14
N GLU A 247 -5.15 -19.40 1.17
CA GLU A 247 -5.65 -20.03 2.39
C GLU A 247 -6.66 -19.15 3.14
N CYS A 248 -6.38 -17.86 3.27
CA CYS A 248 -7.29 -16.87 3.87
C CYS A 248 -8.64 -16.86 3.13
N ARG A 249 -8.60 -16.87 1.80
CA ARG A 249 -9.80 -16.93 0.95
C ARG A 249 -10.53 -18.25 1.10
N ASP A 250 -9.83 -19.37 0.98
CA ASP A 250 -10.45 -20.68 0.97
C ASP A 250 -11.07 -21.04 2.32
N LEU A 251 -10.33 -20.80 3.41
CA LEU A 251 -10.79 -21.08 4.76
C LEU A 251 -11.70 -19.99 5.32
N GLN A 252 -11.76 -18.83 4.67
CA GLN A 252 -12.45 -17.64 5.15
C GLN A 252 -12.02 -17.32 6.59
N ARG A 253 -10.74 -17.05 6.81
CA ARG A 253 -10.13 -16.82 8.13
C ARG A 253 -9.09 -15.71 8.07
N PRO A 254 -8.87 -14.95 9.16
CA PRO A 254 -7.91 -13.88 9.14
C PRO A 254 -6.46 -14.38 9.07
N ALA A 255 -5.58 -13.50 8.62
CA ALA A 255 -4.13 -13.68 8.72
C ALA A 255 -3.44 -12.39 9.18
N PHE A 256 -2.21 -12.54 9.66
CA PHE A 256 -1.37 -11.44 10.13
C PHE A 256 0.01 -11.52 9.48
N VAL A 257 0.55 -10.38 9.04
CA VAL A 257 1.84 -10.31 8.37
C VAL A 257 2.72 -9.23 9.00
N ASP A 258 3.86 -9.62 9.56
CA ASP A 258 4.95 -8.69 9.87
C ASP A 258 5.81 -8.52 8.60
N PHE A 259 5.55 -7.45 7.87
CA PHE A 259 6.15 -7.18 6.57
C PHE A 259 7.38 -6.28 6.77
N LYS A 260 8.57 -6.89 6.78
CA LYS A 260 9.82 -6.16 7.01
C LYS A 260 10.17 -5.32 5.79
N THR A 261 10.18 -4.01 5.96
CA THR A 261 10.44 -3.06 4.88
C THR A 261 11.24 -1.87 5.40
N TYR A 262 11.44 -0.84 4.58
CA TYR A 262 12.11 0.37 5.00
C TYR A 262 11.67 1.59 4.19
N ARG A 263 11.37 2.71 4.86
CA ARG A 263 11.08 3.97 4.17
C ARG A 263 12.35 4.80 3.99
N TYR A 264 12.67 5.18 2.75
CA TYR A 264 13.90 5.94 2.49
C TYR A 264 13.81 7.40 2.93
N GLN A 265 12.62 7.98 2.89
CA GLN A 265 12.38 9.35 3.34
C GLN A 265 11.86 9.38 4.78
N GLY A 266 11.84 10.58 5.36
CA GLY A 266 11.32 10.84 6.70
C GLY A 266 9.88 10.41 6.86
N HIS A 267 9.32 10.62 8.05
CA HIS A 267 7.91 10.35 8.29
C HIS A 267 7.04 11.03 7.22
N SER A 268 7.23 12.34 7.04
CA SER A 268 6.64 13.17 5.99
C SER A 268 7.71 14.06 5.37
N MET A 269 7.38 14.78 4.30
CA MET A 269 8.31 15.70 3.64
C MET A 269 8.81 16.86 4.51
N SER A 270 8.13 17.16 5.62
CA SER A 270 8.57 18.16 6.60
C SER A 270 9.47 17.58 7.70
N ASP A 271 9.68 16.25 7.75
CA ASP A 271 10.44 15.59 8.80
C ASP A 271 11.96 15.64 8.54
N PRO A 272 12.77 16.22 9.45
CA PRO A 272 14.22 16.32 9.31
C PRO A 272 14.99 15.01 9.57
N GLN A 273 14.33 13.91 9.98
CA GLN A 273 14.90 12.55 10.08
C GLN A 273 16.05 12.39 11.10
N LYS A 274 16.10 13.20 12.16
CA LYS A 274 17.21 13.23 13.13
C LYS A 274 17.35 11.98 14.03
N TYR A 275 16.52 10.97 13.82
CA TYR A 275 16.39 9.79 14.68
C TYR A 275 17.01 8.52 14.09
N ARG A 276 17.64 8.62 12.91
CA ARG A 276 18.33 7.54 12.22
C ARG A 276 19.56 8.06 11.48
N THR A 277 20.51 7.18 11.20
CA THR A 277 21.75 7.59 10.54
C THR A 277 21.64 7.49 9.02
N LYS A 278 22.54 8.16 8.31
CA LYS A 278 22.61 8.04 6.85
C LYS A 278 23.05 6.64 6.44
N GLU A 279 23.99 6.07 7.20
CA GLU A 279 24.55 4.74 6.98
C GLU A 279 23.46 3.66 7.07
N GLU A 280 22.54 3.77 8.03
CA GLU A 280 21.39 2.87 8.15
C GLU A 280 20.53 2.92 6.88
N VAL A 281 20.17 4.12 6.42
CA VAL A 281 19.35 4.28 5.20
C VAL A 281 20.07 3.72 3.97
N ASP A 282 21.37 3.96 3.85
CA ASP A 282 22.17 3.52 2.70
C ASP A 282 22.30 1.97 2.67
N GLN A 283 22.39 1.30 3.82
CA GLN A 283 22.34 -0.17 3.90
C GLN A 283 21.02 -0.77 3.36
N PHE A 284 19.90 -0.08 3.55
CA PHE A 284 18.63 -0.52 2.98
C PHE A 284 18.53 -0.23 1.47
N LYS A 285 19.11 0.88 1.01
CA LYS A 285 19.16 1.20 -0.43
C LYS A 285 20.05 0.25 -1.22
N GLU A 286 21.05 -0.38 -0.60
CA GLU A 286 21.82 -1.47 -1.23
C GLU A 286 20.96 -2.69 -1.56
N LYS A 287 19.79 -2.82 -0.92
CA LYS A 287 18.81 -3.89 -1.14
C LYS A 287 17.58 -3.39 -1.91
N ASP A 288 17.72 -2.35 -2.73
CA ASP A 288 16.60 -1.77 -3.46
C ASP A 288 15.86 -2.79 -4.33
N SER A 289 14.56 -2.94 -4.10
CA SER A 289 13.72 -3.97 -4.72
C SER A 289 13.58 -3.82 -6.23
N ILE A 290 13.64 -2.59 -6.76
CA ILE A 290 13.61 -2.33 -8.21
C ILE A 290 14.91 -2.81 -8.83
N ALA A 291 16.06 -2.46 -8.21
CA ALA A 291 17.37 -2.90 -8.68
C ALA A 291 17.50 -4.43 -8.63
N ASN A 292 17.02 -5.07 -7.57
CA ASN A 292 17.04 -6.52 -7.41
C ASN A 292 16.20 -7.22 -8.50
N LEU A 293 14.96 -6.79 -8.71
CA LEU A 293 14.11 -7.39 -9.76
C LEU A 293 14.67 -7.15 -11.16
N LEU A 294 15.19 -5.95 -11.44
CA LEU A 294 15.85 -5.65 -12.71
C LEU A 294 17.05 -6.59 -12.93
N GLY A 295 17.90 -6.76 -11.92
CA GLY A 295 19.04 -7.66 -11.97
C GLY A 295 18.64 -9.10 -12.26
N HIS A 296 17.57 -9.60 -11.62
CA HIS A 296 17.01 -10.91 -11.90
C HIS A 296 16.51 -11.03 -13.36
N LEU A 297 15.76 -10.03 -13.84
CA LEU A 297 15.23 -10.02 -15.20
C LEU A 297 16.32 -9.96 -16.28
N MET A 298 17.41 -9.22 -16.04
CA MET A 298 18.54 -9.10 -16.96
C MET A 298 19.44 -10.33 -16.94
N ASN A 299 19.80 -10.83 -15.75
CA ASN A 299 20.88 -11.80 -15.61
C ASN A 299 20.41 -13.25 -15.53
N GLU A 300 19.20 -13.50 -15.05
CA GLU A 300 18.67 -14.86 -14.84
C GLU A 300 17.57 -15.23 -15.84
N ARG A 301 16.74 -14.25 -16.24
CA ARG A 301 15.59 -14.47 -17.13
C ARG A 301 15.81 -14.06 -18.58
N ASP A 302 16.86 -13.28 -18.86
CA ASP A 302 17.12 -12.64 -20.17
C ASP A 302 15.85 -11.98 -20.75
N ALA A 303 15.07 -11.34 -19.88
CA ALA A 303 13.75 -10.82 -20.19
C ALA A 303 13.75 -9.31 -20.53
N ILE A 304 14.82 -8.61 -20.19
CA ILE A 304 15.01 -7.19 -20.48
C ILE A 304 16.50 -6.90 -20.63
N ASN A 305 16.85 -5.96 -21.51
CA ASN A 305 18.21 -5.45 -21.63
C ASN A 305 18.28 -3.97 -21.22
N GLU A 306 19.49 -3.39 -21.22
CA GLU A 306 19.69 -2.00 -20.81
C GLU A 306 18.89 -0.99 -21.65
N ASP A 307 18.75 -1.20 -22.95
CA ASP A 307 18.08 -0.25 -23.84
C ASP A 307 16.56 -0.29 -23.65
N SER A 308 15.99 -1.48 -23.51
CA SER A 308 14.58 -1.67 -23.14
C SER A 308 14.28 -1.10 -21.75
N TRP A 309 15.19 -1.24 -20.79
CA TRP A 309 15.05 -0.62 -19.47
C TRP A 309 15.09 0.90 -19.52
N LYS A 310 16.03 1.48 -20.29
CA LYS A 310 16.09 2.94 -20.52
C LYS A 310 14.82 3.46 -21.18
N ALA A 311 14.26 2.72 -22.15
CA ALA A 311 13.01 3.07 -22.81
C ALA A 311 11.83 3.06 -21.82
N MET A 312 11.66 1.98 -21.05
CA MET A 312 10.61 1.86 -20.02
C MET A 312 10.68 3.02 -19.01
N ARG A 313 11.88 3.35 -18.52
CA ARG A 313 12.05 4.49 -17.60
C ARG A 313 11.66 5.82 -18.23
N LYS A 314 11.98 6.03 -19.50
CA LYS A 314 11.62 7.26 -20.22
C LYS A 314 10.10 7.38 -20.38
N GLU A 315 9.42 6.29 -20.69
CA GLU A 315 7.94 6.25 -20.77
C GLU A 315 7.30 6.57 -19.42
N ILE A 316 7.81 5.98 -18.33
CA ILE A 316 7.33 6.28 -16.97
C ILE A 316 7.57 7.74 -16.59
N GLN A 317 8.74 8.29 -16.90
CA GLN A 317 9.05 9.70 -16.66
C GLN A 317 8.11 10.62 -17.42
N GLU A 318 7.74 10.27 -18.65
CA GLU A 318 6.77 11.00 -19.44
C GLU A 318 5.37 10.92 -18.81
N GLU A 319 4.91 9.73 -18.46
CA GLU A 319 3.62 9.50 -17.81
C GLU A 319 3.46 10.33 -16.52
N VAL A 320 4.48 10.32 -15.66
CA VAL A 320 4.44 11.12 -14.42
C VAL A 320 4.54 12.61 -14.71
N ARG A 321 5.31 13.03 -15.73
CA ARG A 321 5.36 14.43 -16.15
C ARG A 321 4.00 14.91 -16.64
N GLU A 322 3.30 14.10 -17.43
CA GLU A 322 1.92 14.39 -17.85
C GLU A 322 0.97 14.48 -16.65
N ALA A 323 1.12 13.62 -15.63
CA ALA A 323 0.32 13.68 -14.41
C ALA A 323 0.52 14.99 -13.64
N VAL A 324 1.77 15.46 -13.53
CA VAL A 324 2.08 16.78 -12.92
C VAL A 324 1.46 17.91 -13.74
N GLN A 325 1.66 17.92 -15.07
CA GLN A 325 1.09 18.94 -15.94
C GLN A 325 -0.44 18.95 -15.92
N PHE A 326 -1.06 17.76 -15.86
CA PHE A 326 -2.50 17.63 -15.71
C PHE A 326 -2.96 18.30 -14.42
N ALA A 327 -2.34 17.97 -13.28
CA ALA A 327 -2.68 18.56 -11.98
C ALA A 327 -2.43 20.07 -11.91
N GLU A 328 -1.39 20.59 -12.57
CA GLU A 328 -1.12 22.03 -12.65
C GLU A 328 -2.20 22.79 -13.42
N ASN A 329 -2.77 22.17 -14.45
CA ASN A 329 -3.81 22.76 -15.30
C ASN A 329 -5.24 22.37 -14.89
N ALA A 330 -5.37 21.55 -13.85
CA ALA A 330 -6.63 21.07 -13.30
C ALA A 330 -7.37 22.17 -12.52
N THR A 331 -8.67 21.96 -12.32
CA THR A 331 -9.59 22.95 -11.78
C THR A 331 -9.39 23.12 -10.28
N ASP A 332 -9.19 24.36 -9.82
CA ASP A 332 -9.29 24.67 -8.40
C ASP A 332 -10.74 24.52 -7.92
N PRO A 333 -11.00 23.82 -6.81
CA PRO A 333 -12.36 23.66 -6.29
C PRO A 333 -12.90 25.02 -5.84
N ASP A 334 -14.17 25.29 -6.17
CA ASP A 334 -14.89 26.45 -5.64
C ASP A 334 -15.08 26.32 -4.12
N ILE A 335 -15.16 27.45 -3.39
CA ILE A 335 -15.35 27.44 -1.93
C ILE A 335 -16.63 26.69 -1.51
N GLU A 336 -17.66 26.65 -2.36
CA GLU A 336 -18.89 25.92 -2.11
C GLU A 336 -18.68 24.40 -2.01
N GLU A 337 -17.60 23.86 -2.58
CA GLU A 337 -17.24 22.44 -2.51
C GLU A 337 -16.93 21.97 -1.07
N LEU A 338 -16.62 22.90 -0.15
CA LEU A 338 -16.51 22.62 1.29
C LEU A 338 -17.81 22.08 1.91
N TYR A 339 -18.95 22.42 1.32
CA TYR A 339 -20.27 22.03 1.83
C TYR A 339 -20.85 20.83 1.09
N THR A 340 -20.19 20.28 0.08
CA THR A 340 -20.70 19.15 -0.69
C THR A 340 -20.21 17.82 -0.13
N ASP A 341 -20.96 16.74 -0.40
CA ASP A 341 -20.68 15.35 0.02
C ASP A 341 -20.65 15.06 1.54
N VAL A 342 -21.09 16.01 2.37
CA VAL A 342 -21.15 15.82 3.84
C VAL A 342 -22.26 14.83 4.23
N TYR A 343 -23.42 14.93 3.60
CA TYR A 343 -24.57 14.03 3.81
C TYR A 343 -25.21 13.67 2.46
N ALA A 344 -25.60 12.40 2.31
CA ALA A 344 -26.37 11.97 1.14
C ALA A 344 -27.81 12.55 1.14
N ASN A 345 -28.41 12.69 2.33
CA ASN A 345 -29.78 13.18 2.54
C ASN A 345 -29.78 14.24 3.66
N PRO A 346 -29.47 15.52 3.35
CA PRO A 346 -29.45 16.58 4.35
C PRO A 346 -30.85 16.81 4.93
N GLN A 347 -30.95 17.02 6.25
CA GLN A 347 -32.22 17.26 6.93
C GLN A 347 -32.37 18.74 7.32
N PRO A 348 -33.49 19.40 6.96
CA PRO A 348 -33.76 20.77 7.39
C PRO A 348 -33.63 20.92 8.90
N ASN A 349 -32.86 21.93 9.36
CA ASN A 349 -32.60 22.26 10.77
C ASN A 349 -31.74 21.28 11.58
N LEU A 350 -31.29 20.16 11.00
CA LEU A 350 -30.39 19.19 11.65
C LEU A 350 -29.02 19.09 10.95
N SER A 351 -28.95 19.43 9.67
CA SER A 351 -27.70 19.57 8.93
C SER A 351 -27.28 21.06 8.88
N PRO A 352 -25.97 21.38 8.86
CA PRO A 352 -25.47 22.75 8.72
C PRO A 352 -26.17 23.57 7.63
N THR A 353 -26.35 24.87 7.86
CA THR A 353 -27.31 25.72 7.13
C THR A 353 -26.91 26.16 5.72
N ALA A 354 -25.83 25.63 5.15
CA ALA A 354 -25.52 25.86 3.74
C ALA A 354 -26.50 25.07 2.87
N GLU A 355 -26.90 25.61 1.71
CA GLU A 355 -27.66 24.83 0.73
C GLU A 355 -26.78 23.67 0.24
N TYR A 356 -26.97 22.48 0.81
CA TYR A 356 -26.28 21.28 0.40
C TYR A 356 -26.61 20.97 -1.06
N LYS A 357 -25.60 21.08 -1.93
CA LYS A 357 -25.65 20.65 -3.32
C LYS A 357 -24.83 19.36 -3.46
N HIS A 358 -25.24 18.49 -4.38
CA HIS A 358 -24.35 17.41 -4.79
C HIS A 358 -23.11 18.05 -5.44
N GLY A 359 -21.92 17.69 -4.97
CA GLY A 359 -20.66 18.18 -5.54
C GLY A 359 -20.42 17.60 -6.93
N ALA A 360 -19.30 17.99 -7.56
CA ALA A 360 -18.90 17.39 -8.83
C ALA A 360 -18.83 15.86 -8.72
N LYS A 361 -19.14 15.12 -9.78
CA LYS A 361 -18.99 13.67 -9.76
C LYS A 361 -17.50 13.34 -9.60
N ASN A 362 -17.18 12.39 -8.71
CA ASN A 362 -15.81 11.88 -8.58
C ASN A 362 -15.33 11.42 -9.97
N PRO A 363 -14.16 11.88 -10.46
CA PRO A 363 -13.69 11.57 -11.81
C PRO A 363 -13.41 10.08 -12.03
N LEU A 364 -13.21 9.32 -10.96
CA LEU A 364 -13.05 7.86 -11.02
C LEU A 364 -14.40 7.11 -11.00
N LEU A 365 -15.51 7.76 -10.62
CA LEU A 365 -16.86 7.16 -10.56
C LEU A 365 -17.71 7.52 -11.77
#